data_AF-W6RBF0-F1
#
_entry.id   AF-W6RBF0-F1
#
_cell.length_a   1.000
_cell.length_b   1.000
_cell.length_c   1.000
_cell.angle_alpha   90.00
_cell.angle_beta   90.00
_cell.angle_gamma   90.00
#
_symmetry.space_group_name_H-M   'P 1'
#
loop_
_entity.id
_entity.type
_entity.pdbx_description
1 polymer ?
#
loop_
_entity_poly.entity_id
_entity_poly.type
_entity_poly.pdbx_seq_one_letter_code
_entity_poly.pdbx_strand_id
1 'polypeptide(L)'
;MSNFRVGQKVVCVVDEWPFGKSPLRKGSVYTITQITEPRVTLSFNGFGRRPDLKLAETKNPDSKDGGFNPERFRPVDTRKADISIFKAMLNSSKQRADA
;
A
#
# COMPACT_ATOMS: atom_id res chain seq x y z
N MET A 1 -5.52 -12.88 -2.95
CA MET A 1 -4.39 -12.58 -2.05
C MET A 1 -3.44 -11.65 -2.80
N SER A 2 -3.10 -10.49 -2.24
CA SER A 2 -2.14 -9.57 -2.86
C SER A 2 -0.75 -10.18 -2.77
N ASN A 3 -0.06 -10.34 -3.91
CA ASN A 3 1.28 -10.91 -3.98
C ASN A 3 2.33 -9.86 -3.59
N PHE A 4 2.59 -9.72 -2.29
CA PHE A 4 3.63 -8.83 -1.77
C PHE A 4 5.04 -9.42 -1.96
N ARG A 5 6.04 -8.56 -2.12
CA ARG A 5 7.46 -8.94 -2.27
C ARG A 5 8.36 -8.04 -1.42
N VAL A 6 9.49 -8.57 -0.96
CA VAL A 6 10.52 -7.75 -0.29
C VAL A 6 11.08 -6.71 -1.26
N GLY A 7 11.33 -5.49 -0.77
CA GLY A 7 11.73 -4.32 -1.56
C GLY A 7 10.56 -3.58 -2.23
N GLN A 8 9.34 -4.14 -2.19
CA GLN A 8 8.17 -3.50 -2.78
C GLN A 8 7.71 -2.29 -1.94
N LYS A 9 7.33 -1.21 -2.62
CA LYS A 9 6.65 -0.07 -2.02
C LYS A 9 5.15 -0.34 -1.92
N VAL A 10 4.56 -0.02 -0.77
CA VAL A 10 3.14 -0.18 -0.47
C VAL A 10 2.59 1.08 0.19
N VAL A 11 1.35 1.41 -0.12
CA VAL A 11 0.63 2.51 0.53
C VAL A 11 -0.25 1.97 1.65
N CYS A 12 -0.22 2.62 2.81
CA CYS A 12 -1.15 2.32 3.90
C CYS A 12 -2.55 2.85 3.55
N VAL A 13 -3.56 1.99 3.64
CA VAL A 13 -4.96 2.33 3.36
C VAL A 13 -5.84 2.32 4.62
N VAL A 14 -5.34 1.73 5.72
CA VAL A 14 -6.07 1.52 6.98
C VAL A 14 -5.10 1.76 8.14
N ASP A 15 -5.21 2.92 8.79
CA ASP A 15 -4.35 3.33 9.90
C ASP A 15 -5.04 3.26 11.27
N GLU A 16 -6.27 2.76 11.37
CA GLU A 16 -6.95 2.57 12.66
C GLU A 16 -6.16 1.62 13.56
N TRP A 17 -5.86 2.07 14.78
CA TRP A 17 -5.04 1.33 15.74
C TRP A 17 -5.81 1.14 17.06
N PRO A 18 -5.88 -0.08 17.62
CA PRO A 18 -6.80 -0.35 18.74
C PRO A 18 -6.43 0.37 20.05
N PHE A 19 -5.14 0.63 20.28
CA PHE A 19 -4.63 1.05 21.59
C PHE A 19 -3.87 2.38 21.57
N GLY A 20 -4.22 3.29 20.65
CA GLY A 20 -3.66 4.65 20.64
C GLY A 20 -3.28 5.12 19.25
N LYS A 21 -2.20 5.90 19.18
CA LYS A 21 -1.75 6.49 17.91
C LYS A 21 -1.09 5.43 17.04
N SER A 22 -1.64 5.26 15.83
CA SER A 22 -1.09 4.36 14.84
C SER A 22 0.34 4.72 14.47
N PRO A 23 1.26 3.74 14.41
CA PRO A 23 2.59 3.94 13.82
C PRO A 23 2.53 4.04 12.29
N LEU A 24 1.37 3.73 11.70
CA LEU A 24 1.08 3.89 10.28
C LEU A 24 0.32 5.18 10.05
N ARG A 25 0.49 5.76 8.86
CA ARG A 25 -0.26 6.92 8.41
C ARG A 25 -0.94 6.57 7.09
N LYS A 26 -2.27 6.72 7.03
CA LYS A 26 -3.03 6.48 5.80
C LYS A 26 -2.53 7.38 4.67
N GLY A 27 -2.37 6.81 3.49
CA GLY A 27 -1.82 7.45 2.30
C GLY A 27 -0.28 7.52 2.26
N SER A 28 0.42 7.21 3.35
CA SER A 28 1.88 7.15 3.35
C SER A 28 2.39 5.86 2.70
N VAL A 29 3.55 5.98 2.05
CA VAL A 29 4.23 4.88 1.37
C VAL A 29 5.30 4.29 2.28
N TYR A 30 5.38 2.97 2.29
CA TYR A 30 6.29 2.17 3.08
C TYR A 30 6.97 1.11 2.21
N THR A 31 8.12 0.63 2.64
CA THR A 31 8.92 -0.36 1.91
C THR A 31 8.95 -1.67 2.69
N ILE A 32 8.54 -2.77 2.05
CA ILE A 32 8.57 -4.09 2.68
C ILE A 32 10.02 -4.57 2.83
N THR A 33 10.46 -4.83 4.05
CA THR A 33 11.81 -5.36 4.35
C THR A 33 11.79 -6.87 4.58
N GLN A 34 10.69 -7.40 5.08
CA GLN A 34 10.56 -8.83 5.35
C GLN A 34 9.07 -9.23 5.28
N ILE A 35 8.82 -10.45 4.81
CA ILE A 35 7.52 -11.11 4.91
C ILE A 35 7.73 -12.30 5.86
N THR A 36 6.98 -12.35 6.96
CA THR A 36 7.11 -13.43 7.94
C THR A 36 6.41 -14.69 7.47
N GLU A 37 6.70 -15.82 8.11
CA GLU A 37 5.89 -17.01 7.94
C GLU A 37 4.44 -16.77 8.39
N PRO A 38 3.45 -17.43 7.77
CA PRO A 38 2.05 -17.29 8.16
C PRO A 38 1.78 -17.86 9.57
N ARG A 39 1.28 -17.00 10.45
CA ARG A 39 0.84 -17.34 11.81
C ARG A 39 -0.62 -16.94 12.02
N VAL A 40 -1.27 -17.52 13.02
CA VAL A 40 -2.66 -17.16 13.37
C VAL A 40 -2.64 -15.80 14.05
N THR A 41 -3.27 -14.80 13.42
CA THR A 41 -3.37 -13.45 13.97
C THR A 41 -4.79 -12.92 13.86
N LEU A 42 -5.15 -12.02 14.78
CA LEU A 42 -6.39 -11.26 14.72
C LEU A 42 -6.29 -10.18 13.63
N SER A 43 -7.38 -9.99 12.90
CA SER A 43 -7.51 -9.00 11.82
C SER A 43 -8.93 -8.45 11.77
N PHE A 44 -9.19 -7.57 10.81
CA PHE A 44 -10.51 -6.96 10.54
C PHE A 44 -11.59 -8.02 10.30
N ASN A 45 -11.24 -9.14 9.68
CA ASN A 45 -12.16 -10.25 9.39
C ASN A 45 -12.12 -11.37 10.44
N GLY A 46 -11.58 -11.10 11.63
CA GLY A 46 -11.39 -12.09 12.69
C GLY A 46 -10.04 -12.83 12.63
N PHE A 47 -9.96 -13.99 13.27
CA PHE A 47 -8.74 -14.79 13.32
C PHE A 47 -8.48 -15.49 11.99
N GLY A 48 -7.24 -15.45 11.53
CA GLY A 48 -6.83 -16.18 10.34
C GLY A 48 -5.33 -16.36 10.25
N ARG A 49 -4.88 -17.41 9.56
CA ARG A 49 -3.45 -17.68 9.33
C ARG A 49 -2.96 -16.83 8.16
N ARG A 50 -2.03 -15.91 8.42
CA ARG A 50 -1.52 -14.97 7.42
C ARG A 50 -0.09 -14.54 7.75
N PRO A 51 0.72 -14.17 6.74
CA PRO A 51 2.02 -13.56 6.99
C PRO A 51 1.85 -12.12 7.46
N ASP A 52 2.86 -11.58 8.12
CA ASP A 52 2.96 -10.16 8.46
C ASP A 52 4.03 -9.48 7.60
N LEU A 53 3.88 -8.18 7.38
CA LEU A 53 4.82 -7.34 6.62
C LEU A 53 5.66 -6.48 7.56
N LYS A 54 6.99 -6.63 7.53
CA LYS A 54 7.89 -5.67 8.18
C LYS A 54 8.20 -4.54 7.22
N LEU A 55 8.26 -3.32 7.75
CA LEU A 55 8.48 -2.10 6.99
C LEU A 55 9.84 -1.49 7.35
N ALA A 56 10.45 -0.77 6.42
CA ALA A 56 11.72 -0.09 6.67
C ALA A 56 11.53 1.15 7.56
N GLU A 57 10.42 1.87 7.36
CA GLU A 57 10.20 3.20 7.90
C GLU A 57 9.59 3.18 9.30
N THR A 58 9.00 2.07 9.73
CA THR A 58 8.35 1.95 11.04
C THR A 58 8.28 0.51 11.52
N LYS A 59 8.14 0.32 12.83
CA LYS A 59 8.02 -0.98 13.49
C LYS A 59 6.64 -1.12 14.13
N ASN A 60 6.12 -2.33 14.16
CA ASN A 60 4.88 -2.61 14.88
C ASN A 60 5.16 -2.61 16.39
N PRO A 61 4.62 -1.67 17.18
CA PRO A 61 4.87 -1.59 18.62
C PRO A 61 4.24 -2.76 19.39
N ASP A 62 3.16 -3.35 18.86
CA ASP A 62 2.36 -4.37 19.55
C ASP A 62 2.88 -5.80 19.30
N SER A 63 3.93 -5.97 18.50
CA SER A 63 4.48 -7.27 18.17
C SER A 63 5.99 -7.24 18.15
N LYS A 64 6.63 -7.79 19.20
CA LYS A 64 8.10 -7.91 19.28
C LYS A 64 8.72 -8.58 18.05
N ASP A 65 8.05 -9.62 17.53
CA ASP A 65 8.54 -10.40 16.39
C ASP A 65 7.66 -10.28 15.14
N GLY A 66 6.55 -9.54 15.23
CA GLY A 66 5.56 -9.41 14.16
C GLY A 66 5.72 -8.17 13.29
N GLY A 67 5.24 -8.27 12.06
CA GLY A 67 5.02 -7.12 11.19
C GLY A 67 3.61 -6.57 11.29
N PHE A 68 3.20 -5.83 10.28
CA PHE A 68 1.85 -5.31 10.10
C PHE A 68 1.00 -6.25 9.24
N ASN A 69 -0.30 -6.24 9.48
CA ASN A 69 -1.25 -7.03 8.68
C ASN A 69 -1.24 -6.57 7.21
N PRO A 70 -1.04 -7.47 6.23
CA PRO A 70 -1.02 -7.13 4.81
C PRO A 70 -2.28 -6.43 4.29
N GLU A 71 -3.44 -6.66 4.92
CA GLU A 71 -4.73 -6.05 4.50
C GLU A 71 -4.73 -4.52 4.63
N ARG A 72 -3.87 -3.97 5.50
CA ARG A 72 -3.70 -2.53 5.69
C ARG A 72 -3.01 -1.83 4.52
N PHE A 73 -2.50 -2.59 3.54
CA PHE A 73 -1.64 -2.07 2.49
C PHE A 73 -2.18 -2.37 1.09
N ARG A 74 -1.81 -1.51 0.15
CA ARG A 74 -1.96 -1.75 -1.28
C ARG A 74 -0.61 -1.55 -1.98
N PRO A 75 -0.24 -2.39 -2.96
CA PRO A 75 0.93 -2.16 -3.80
C PRO A 75 0.93 -0.74 -4.39
N VAL A 76 2.07 -0.06 -4.34
CA VAL A 76 2.31 1.09 -5.20
C VAL A 76 2.74 0.54 -6.55
N ASP A 77 1.75 0.25 -7.40
CA ASP A 77 2.04 -0.04 -8.80
C ASP A 77 2.31 1.27 -9.52
N THR A 78 3.48 1.39 -10.14
CA THR A 78 3.73 2.39 -11.17
C THR A 78 2.90 2.02 -12.39
N ARG A 79 1.59 2.28 -12.37
CA ARG A 79 0.81 2.31 -13.61
C ARG A 79 1.41 3.45 -14.44
N LYS A 80 2.20 3.09 -15.46
CA LYS A 80 2.46 3.97 -16.58
C LYS A 80 1.14 4.11 -17.32
N ALA A 81 0.25 4.99 -16.83
CA ALA A 81 -0.90 5.40 -17.60
C ALA A 81 -0.34 6.06 -18.86
N ASP A 82 -0.57 5.43 -20.01
CA ASP A 82 -0.24 6.06 -21.27
C ASP A 82 -1.21 7.24 -21.48
N ILE A 83 -0.73 8.43 -21.13
CA ILE A 83 -1.49 9.66 -21.31
C ILE A 83 -1.40 10.20 -22.74
N SER A 84 -0.78 9.46 -23.68
CA SER A 84 -0.66 9.85 -25.08
C SER A 84 -2.02 10.15 -25.70
N ILE A 85 -3.05 9.34 -25.40
CA ILE A 85 -4.42 9.52 -25.87
C ILE A 85 -5.00 10.84 -25.36
N PHE A 86 -4.87 11.12 -24.06
CA PHE A 86 -5.36 12.38 -23.48
C PHE A 86 -4.60 13.60 -24.02
N LYS A 87 -3.28 13.48 -24.25
CA LYS A 87 -2.47 14.53 -24.88
C LYS A 87 -2.90 14.80 -26.33
N ALA A 88 -3.21 13.75 -27.10
CA ALA A 88 -3.68 13.88 -28.47
C ALA A 88 -5.01 14.65 -28.53
N MET A 89 -5.96 14.32 -27.63
CA MET A 89 -7.26 14.99 -27.55
C MET A 89 -7.14 16.47 -27.17
N LEU A 90 -6.30 16.81 -26.20
CA LEU A 90 -6.09 18.21 -25.76
C LEU A 90 -5.41 19.08 -26.84
N ASN A 91 -4.52 18.48 -27.64
CA ASN A 91 -3.80 19.20 -28.69
C ASN A 91 -4.63 19.38 -29.96
N SER A 92 -5.53 18.45 -30.30
CA SER A 92 -6.44 18.58 -31.45
C SER A 92 -7.41 19.76 -31.33
N SER A 93 -7.73 20.21 -30.11
CA SER A 93 -8.64 21.33 -29.85
C SER A 93 -8.05 22.73 -30.06
N LYS A 94 -6.73 22.88 -30.27
CA LYS A 94 -6.10 24.19 -30.49
C LYS A 94 -6.06 24.65 -31.96
N GLN A 95 -6.52 23.83 -32.91
CA GLN A 95 -6.34 24.10 -34.34
C GLN A 95 -7.57 24.64 -35.09
N ARG A 96 -8.68 24.98 -34.45
CA ARG A 96 -9.81 25.64 -35.14
C ARG A 96 -10.49 26.69 -34.27
N ALA A 97 -10.02 27.93 -34.40
CA ALA A 97 -10.82 29.14 -34.16
C ALA A 97 -10.19 30.30 -34.95
N ASP A 98 -10.16 30.17 -36.28
CA ASP A 98 -10.11 31.31 -37.20
C ASP A 98 -11.25 31.08 -38.21
N ALA A 99 -12.36 31.78 -38.00
CA ALA A 99 -13.41 32.05 -38.97
C ALA A 99 -14.15 33.32 -38.54
#